data_AF-A0AAU1KY59-F1
#
_entry.id   AF-A0AAU1KY59-F1
#
_cell.length_a   1.000
_cell.length_b   1.000
_cell.length_c   1.000
_cell.angle_alpha   90.00
_cell.angle_beta   90.00
_cell.angle_gamma   90.00
#
_symmetry.space_group_name_H-M   'P 1'
#
loop_
_entity.id
_entity.type
_entity.pdbx_description
1 polymer ?
#
loop_
_entity_poly.entity_id
_entity_poly.type
_entity_poly.pdbx_seq_one_letter_code
_entity_poly.pdbx_strand_id
1 'polypeptide(L)'
;MIHVFVGPTLAPCEPLLADPAVRVWPPVRHGDLFTDAIRDADTAVIIDGVYHQAPALRHKEILAAMGRGVTVIGAASIGALRAAELAPHGMVGVGSIYTAFMRGDIDGDDEVAVGQAPDGAWDALTWPLVNLRHALDLARTAGVLDAERAAGLLKALRAVYYPQRTWAAVRAVCRRQGDGEFAGWLAGQREQDRYFGDLKRTDALAAVRAALGGAAQTDRVAHAALVWESAYFRRWSNAATRECVDGLVLFTEDRLVYQQVFDPAFRDRWAAYLEHLSWQPADGGPGMPLAQRLAQVSAGGLPADRMFHPVIDLRDEQAVALLLAGETAADRRAVARYADALVWARRSRPGFSTSAVRDEVACELLLRVWQCHEREFDAEASARGLVCQERAVQVAKRLVPGFLEETERTETTRVG
;
A
#
# COMPACT_ATOMS: atom_id res chain seq x y z
N MET A 1 -6.99 -1.78 19.76
CA MET A 1 -7.94 -2.00 18.65
C MET A 1 -7.45 -3.14 17.78
N ILE A 2 -8.34 -3.90 17.12
CA ILE A 2 -7.97 -4.96 16.16
C ILE A 2 -8.42 -4.52 14.77
N HIS A 3 -7.49 -4.47 13.81
CA HIS A 3 -7.73 -4.07 12.42
C HIS A 3 -7.68 -5.31 11.56
N VAL A 4 -8.80 -5.72 10.95
CA VAL A 4 -8.88 -6.96 10.17
C VAL A 4 -9.07 -6.64 8.69
N PHE A 5 -8.11 -7.01 7.86
CA PHE A 5 -8.14 -6.83 6.40
C PHE A 5 -8.69 -8.08 5.72
N VAL A 6 -9.92 -8.00 5.19
CA VAL A 6 -10.64 -9.16 4.64
C VAL A 6 -11.24 -8.85 3.26
N GLY A 7 -11.55 -9.90 2.51
CA GLY A 7 -12.35 -9.85 1.29
C GLY A 7 -12.76 -11.24 0.83
N PRO A 8 -12.21 -11.80 -0.28
CA PRO A 8 -12.61 -13.10 -0.83
C PRO A 8 -12.61 -14.27 0.15
N THR A 9 -11.82 -14.21 1.21
CA THR A 9 -11.71 -15.28 2.22
C THR A 9 -12.76 -15.14 3.32
N LEU A 10 -13.10 -13.91 3.72
CA LEU A 10 -14.06 -13.62 4.78
C LEU A 10 -14.96 -12.46 4.39
N ALA A 11 -16.27 -12.73 4.37
CA ALA A 11 -17.27 -11.69 4.15
C ALA A 11 -17.28 -10.69 5.32
N PRO A 12 -17.55 -9.39 5.08
CA PRO A 12 -17.60 -8.39 6.15
C PRO A 12 -18.73 -8.64 7.15
N CYS A 13 -19.73 -9.43 6.77
CA CYS A 13 -20.85 -9.83 7.63
C CYS A 13 -20.56 -11.05 8.51
N GLU A 14 -19.33 -11.59 8.50
CA GLU A 14 -18.94 -12.68 9.37
C GLU A 14 -19.14 -12.28 10.86
N PRO A 15 -19.87 -13.07 11.67
CA PRO A 15 -20.23 -12.68 13.04
C PRO A 15 -19.04 -12.30 13.95
N LEU A 16 -17.88 -12.94 13.79
CA LEU A 16 -16.67 -12.61 14.57
C LEU A 16 -16.13 -11.21 14.28
N LEU A 17 -16.49 -10.61 13.14
CA LEU A 17 -16.07 -9.27 12.76
C LEU A 17 -16.99 -8.17 13.33
N ALA A 18 -18.12 -8.55 13.93
CA ALA A 18 -19.06 -7.60 14.54
C ALA A 18 -18.66 -7.18 15.98
N ASP A 19 -17.53 -7.70 16.49
CA ASP A 19 -17.02 -7.35 17.81
C ASP A 19 -16.64 -5.85 17.87
N PRO A 20 -17.01 -5.09 18.92
CA PRO A 20 -16.67 -3.67 19.04
C PRO A 20 -15.16 -3.36 19.04
N ALA A 21 -14.32 -4.33 19.40
CA ALA A 21 -12.86 -4.19 19.36
C ALA A 21 -12.28 -4.39 17.95
N VAL A 22 -13.10 -4.80 16.98
CA VAL A 22 -12.71 -5.10 15.60
C VAL A 22 -13.12 -3.97 14.67
N ARG A 23 -12.17 -3.51 13.86
CA ARG A 23 -12.37 -2.62 12.73
C ARG A 23 -12.08 -3.38 11.45
N VAL A 24 -13.11 -3.56 10.63
CA VAL A 24 -13.00 -4.24 9.34
C VAL A 24 -12.47 -3.28 8.28
N TRP A 25 -11.52 -3.76 7.50
CA TRP A 25 -10.92 -3.09 6.35
C TRP A 25 -11.11 -3.94 5.09
N PRO A 26 -11.15 -3.32 3.90
CA PRO A 26 -11.07 -4.05 2.63
C PRO A 26 -9.75 -4.84 2.54
N PRO A 27 -9.57 -5.67 1.50
CA PRO A 27 -8.30 -6.37 1.28
C PRO A 27 -7.13 -5.39 1.30
N VAL A 28 -6.07 -5.74 2.02
CA VAL A 28 -4.93 -4.86 2.22
C VAL A 28 -4.26 -4.51 0.89
N ARG A 29 -3.96 -3.23 0.69
CA ARG A 29 -3.14 -2.73 -0.43
C ARG A 29 -1.94 -1.97 0.09
N HIS A 30 -0.99 -1.73 -0.82
CA HIS A 30 0.14 -0.84 -0.55
C HIS A 30 -0.34 0.51 0.02
N GLY A 31 0.23 0.91 1.14
CA GLY A 31 -0.05 2.16 1.85
C GLY A 31 -1.02 2.02 3.02
N ASP A 32 -1.82 0.96 3.09
CA ASP A 32 -2.87 0.85 4.11
C ASP A 32 -2.32 0.64 5.53
N LEU A 33 -1.11 0.11 5.68
CA LEU A 33 -0.47 -0.03 7.00
C LEU A 33 0.18 1.26 7.52
N PHE A 34 0.27 2.31 6.70
CA PHE A 34 0.76 3.62 7.12
C PHE A 34 -0.35 4.54 7.65
N THR A 35 -1.59 4.07 7.74
CA THR A 35 -2.70 4.88 8.25
C THR A 35 -2.53 5.20 9.74
N ASP A 36 -2.85 6.45 10.11
CA ASP A 36 -2.91 6.89 11.52
C ASP A 36 -4.04 6.20 12.32
N ALA A 37 -4.93 5.49 11.64
CA ALA A 37 -5.97 4.71 12.30
C ALA A 37 -5.40 3.51 13.09
N ILE A 38 -4.24 2.98 12.69
CA ILE A 38 -3.55 1.87 13.38
C ILE A 38 -2.52 2.50 14.31
N ARG A 39 -2.64 2.26 15.62
CA ARG A 39 -1.74 2.80 16.66
C ARG A 39 -0.71 1.77 17.10
N ASP A 40 0.33 2.24 17.77
CA ASP A 40 1.54 1.50 18.17
C ASP A 40 1.32 0.31 19.13
N ALA A 41 0.11 0.11 19.63
CA ALA A 41 -0.27 -1.05 20.45
C ALA A 41 -1.48 -1.82 19.91
N ASP A 42 -1.94 -1.48 18.70
CA ASP A 42 -3.03 -2.18 18.03
C ASP A 42 -2.55 -3.51 17.43
N THR A 43 -3.52 -4.34 17.06
CA THR A 43 -3.28 -5.59 16.33
C THR A 43 -3.79 -5.43 14.91
N ALA A 44 -2.98 -5.75 13.91
CA ALA A 44 -3.38 -5.85 12.51
C ALA A 44 -3.46 -7.34 12.10
N VAL A 45 -4.64 -7.80 11.70
CA VAL A 45 -4.89 -9.13 11.18
C VAL A 45 -5.01 -9.03 9.65
N ILE A 46 -4.02 -9.56 8.95
CA ILE A 46 -3.97 -9.57 7.49
C ILE A 46 -4.48 -10.92 7.02
N ILE A 47 -5.66 -10.91 6.39
CA ILE A 47 -6.21 -12.09 5.71
C ILE A 47 -5.99 -11.91 4.21
N ASP A 48 -6.77 -11.04 3.57
CA ASP A 48 -6.75 -10.83 2.13
C ASP A 48 -5.98 -9.57 1.73
N GLY A 49 -5.39 -9.60 0.54
CA GLY A 49 -4.81 -8.44 -0.11
C GLY A 49 -5.29 -8.29 -1.55
N VAL A 50 -5.18 -7.08 -2.08
CA VAL A 50 -5.52 -6.79 -3.48
C VAL A 50 -4.50 -7.47 -4.39
N TYR A 51 -4.99 -8.21 -5.40
CA TYR A 51 -4.15 -8.89 -6.38
C TYR A 51 -4.47 -8.35 -7.79
N HIS A 52 -3.44 -8.17 -8.63
CA HIS A 52 -3.48 -7.57 -10.00
C HIS A 52 -3.94 -6.12 -10.15
N GLN A 53 -4.90 -5.65 -9.36
CA GLN A 53 -5.55 -4.34 -9.56
C GLN A 53 -4.80 -3.17 -8.90
N ALA A 54 -3.92 -3.47 -7.95
CA ALA A 54 -3.09 -2.50 -7.26
C ALA A 54 -1.76 -3.15 -6.84
N PRO A 55 -0.72 -2.36 -6.54
CA PRO A 55 0.50 -2.90 -5.93
C PRO A 55 0.14 -3.64 -4.64
N ALA A 56 0.58 -4.90 -4.54
CA ALA A 56 0.39 -5.72 -3.36
C ALA A 56 1.11 -5.13 -2.15
N LEU A 57 0.63 -5.50 -0.96
CA LEU A 57 1.28 -5.16 0.32
C LEU A 57 2.75 -5.61 0.32
N ARG A 58 3.63 -4.71 0.74
CA ARG A 58 5.07 -4.94 0.77
C ARG A 58 5.52 -5.37 2.16
N HIS A 59 6.52 -6.26 2.22
CA HIS A 59 7.15 -6.70 3.48
C HIS A 59 7.59 -5.54 4.37
N LYS A 60 8.17 -4.50 3.76
CA LYS A 60 8.67 -3.32 4.48
C LYS A 60 7.58 -2.55 5.22
N GLU A 61 6.33 -2.58 4.74
CA GLU A 61 5.21 -1.93 5.42
C GLU A 61 4.81 -2.70 6.68
N ILE A 62 4.79 -4.04 6.60
CA ILE A 62 4.54 -4.91 7.75
C ILE A 62 5.64 -4.73 8.79
N LEU A 63 6.91 -4.74 8.36
CA LEU A 63 8.06 -4.51 9.24
C LEU A 63 8.00 -3.13 9.91
N ALA A 64 7.57 -2.09 9.18
CA ALA A 64 7.41 -0.76 9.75
C ALA A 64 6.28 -0.70 10.79
N ALA A 65 5.15 -1.35 10.53
CA ALA A 65 4.06 -1.46 11.51
C ALA A 65 4.53 -2.20 12.78
N MET A 66 5.20 -3.35 12.62
CA MET A 66 5.75 -4.10 13.76
C MET A 66 6.82 -3.32 14.52
N GLY A 67 7.68 -2.57 13.82
CA GLY A 67 8.70 -1.71 14.43
C GLY A 67 8.12 -0.57 15.27
N ARG A 68 6.88 -0.15 14.99
CA ARG A 68 6.11 0.78 15.82
C ARG A 68 5.43 0.12 17.03
N GLY A 69 5.47 -1.20 17.15
CA GLY A 69 4.82 -1.96 18.23
C GLY A 69 3.46 -2.58 17.87
N VAL A 70 3.00 -2.43 16.61
CA VAL A 70 1.78 -3.07 16.13
C VAL A 70 1.98 -4.58 16.09
N THR A 71 1.08 -5.34 16.70
CA THR A 71 1.10 -6.80 16.58
C THR A 71 0.50 -7.17 15.23
N VAL A 72 1.27 -7.84 14.35
CA VAL A 72 0.77 -8.24 13.04
C VAL A 72 0.55 -9.75 13.00
N ILE A 73 -0.69 -10.16 12.73
CA ILE A 73 -1.11 -11.54 12.56
C ILE A 73 -1.43 -11.78 11.09
N GLY A 74 -0.94 -12.86 10.50
CA GLY A 74 -1.30 -13.28 9.14
C GLY A 74 -1.87 -14.68 9.10
N ALA A 75 -2.95 -14.85 8.34
CA ALA A 75 -3.55 -16.16 8.09
C ALA A 75 -4.31 -16.17 6.78
N ALA A 76 -4.37 -17.35 6.15
CA ALA A 76 -4.92 -17.56 4.81
C ALA A 76 -4.37 -16.57 3.74
N SER A 77 -4.73 -16.80 2.48
CA SER A 77 -4.49 -15.84 1.39
C SER A 77 -3.04 -15.30 1.36
N ILE A 78 -2.84 -14.00 1.14
CA ILE A 78 -1.54 -13.32 1.24
C ILE A 78 -1.05 -13.18 2.70
N GLY A 79 -1.96 -13.18 3.68
CA GLY A 79 -1.62 -13.08 5.10
C GLY A 79 -0.74 -14.23 5.59
N ALA A 80 -1.11 -15.47 5.25
CA ALA A 80 -0.34 -16.67 5.56
C ALA A 80 1.05 -16.65 4.91
N LEU A 81 1.12 -16.26 3.63
CA LEU A 81 2.38 -16.16 2.91
C LEU A 81 3.32 -15.13 3.57
N ARG A 82 2.80 -13.93 3.86
CA ARG A 82 3.59 -12.87 4.51
C ARG A 82 4.00 -13.24 5.93
N ALA A 83 3.12 -13.91 6.68
CA ALA A 83 3.48 -14.43 7.99
C ALA A 83 4.59 -15.48 7.91
N ALA A 84 4.57 -16.35 6.89
CA ALA A 84 5.64 -17.33 6.71
C ALA A 84 6.99 -16.66 6.42
N GLU A 85 7.01 -15.67 5.55
CA GLU A 85 8.22 -14.92 5.20
C GLU A 85 8.74 -14.03 6.35
N LEU A 86 7.85 -13.51 7.20
CA LEU A 86 8.16 -12.54 8.25
C LEU A 86 8.12 -13.12 9.67
N ALA A 87 7.88 -14.42 9.84
CA ALA A 87 7.95 -15.09 11.13
C ALA A 87 9.30 -14.88 11.86
N PRO A 88 10.47 -14.94 11.18
CA PRO A 88 11.76 -14.63 11.82
C PRO A 88 11.88 -13.18 12.32
N HIS A 89 10.98 -12.30 11.87
CA HIS A 89 10.93 -10.88 12.23
C HIS A 89 9.78 -10.52 13.18
N GLY A 90 9.06 -11.53 13.70
CA GLY A 90 8.02 -11.35 14.72
C GLY A 90 6.58 -11.28 14.21
N MET A 91 6.33 -11.47 12.91
CA MET A 91 4.95 -11.58 12.41
C MET A 91 4.34 -12.91 12.87
N VAL A 92 3.15 -12.87 13.45
CA VAL A 92 2.48 -14.06 13.99
C VAL A 92 1.69 -14.75 12.88
N GLY A 93 2.05 -15.98 12.56
CA GLY A 93 1.29 -16.81 11.63
C GLY A 93 0.26 -17.69 12.32
N VAL A 94 -0.93 -17.79 11.75
CA VAL A 94 -2.01 -18.65 12.26
C VAL A 94 -2.55 -19.53 11.16
N GLY A 95 -2.79 -20.80 11.51
CA GLY A 95 -3.49 -21.75 10.66
C GLY A 95 -2.60 -22.70 9.87
N SER A 96 -3.28 -23.61 9.19
CA SER A 96 -2.68 -24.70 8.42
C SER A 96 -1.95 -24.21 7.16
N ILE A 97 -2.50 -23.19 6.47
CA ILE A 97 -1.92 -22.61 5.25
C ILE A 97 -0.60 -21.90 5.58
N TYR A 98 -0.57 -21.12 6.68
CA TYR A 98 0.67 -20.52 7.18
C TYR A 98 1.72 -21.61 7.48
N THR A 99 1.31 -22.66 8.20
CA THR A 99 2.21 -23.76 8.57
C THR A 99 2.77 -24.47 7.33
N ALA A 100 1.95 -24.68 6.31
CA ALA A 100 2.36 -25.30 5.05
C ALA A 100 3.38 -24.43 4.29
N PHE A 101 3.19 -23.11 4.20
CA PHE A 101 4.19 -22.21 3.63
C PHE A 101 5.49 -22.21 4.44
N MET A 102 5.41 -22.12 5.77
CA MET A 102 6.57 -22.15 6.66
C MET A 102 7.43 -23.40 6.50
N ARG A 103 6.79 -24.56 6.25
CA ARG A 103 7.47 -25.84 6.04
C ARG A 103 7.95 -26.05 4.60
N GLY A 104 7.51 -25.21 3.66
CA GLY A 104 7.74 -25.40 2.24
C GLY A 104 6.91 -26.53 1.62
N ASP A 105 5.83 -26.96 2.29
CA ASP A 105 4.88 -27.95 1.74
C ASP A 105 4.11 -27.37 0.54
N ILE A 106 3.95 -26.04 0.52
CA ILE A 106 3.40 -25.24 -0.57
C ILE A 106 4.25 -23.97 -0.76
N ASP A 107 4.36 -23.50 -2.01
CA ASP A 107 5.21 -22.35 -2.38
C ASP A 107 4.60 -21.47 -3.50
N GLY A 108 3.53 -21.91 -4.16
CA GLY A 108 2.96 -21.23 -5.32
C GLY A 108 1.94 -20.15 -4.97
N ASP A 109 1.94 -19.04 -5.71
CA ASP A 109 0.90 -18.00 -5.61
C ASP A 109 -0.52 -18.57 -5.84
N ASP A 110 -0.64 -19.56 -6.73
CA ASP A 110 -1.91 -20.20 -7.09
C ASP A 110 -2.50 -21.09 -5.98
N GLU A 111 -1.72 -21.34 -4.92
CA GLU A 111 -2.17 -21.98 -3.70
C GLU A 111 -3.24 -21.15 -3.01
N VAL A 112 -3.07 -19.83 -3.00
CA VAL A 112 -3.92 -18.91 -2.24
C VAL A 112 -4.68 -17.90 -3.11
N ALA A 113 -4.21 -17.67 -4.34
CA ALA A 113 -4.81 -16.73 -5.28
C ALA A 113 -6.19 -17.18 -5.78
N VAL A 114 -7.08 -16.19 -5.95
CA VAL A 114 -8.44 -16.37 -6.46
C VAL A 114 -8.76 -15.28 -7.48
N GLY A 115 -9.69 -15.55 -8.38
CA GLY A 115 -10.31 -14.51 -9.21
C GLY A 115 -11.20 -13.61 -8.35
N GLN A 116 -11.05 -12.30 -8.49
CA GLN A 116 -11.85 -11.27 -7.82
C GLN A 116 -12.73 -10.56 -8.85
N ALA A 117 -13.94 -10.17 -8.44
CA ALA A 117 -14.81 -9.40 -9.30
C ALA A 117 -14.26 -7.97 -9.50
N PRO A 118 -14.34 -7.41 -10.72
CA PRO A 118 -13.82 -6.06 -11.01
C PRO A 118 -14.66 -4.93 -10.40
N ASP A 119 -15.88 -5.23 -9.96
CA ASP A 119 -16.78 -4.28 -9.27
C ASP A 119 -16.44 -4.10 -7.78
N GLY A 120 -15.45 -4.84 -7.27
CA GLY A 120 -15.02 -4.80 -5.88
C GLY A 120 -15.88 -5.66 -4.95
N ALA A 121 -16.72 -6.57 -5.46
CA ALA A 121 -17.38 -7.56 -4.63
C ALA A 121 -16.34 -8.47 -3.94
N TRP A 122 -16.59 -8.82 -2.67
CA TRP A 122 -15.68 -9.60 -1.84
C TRP A 122 -15.88 -11.10 -2.01
N ASP A 123 -16.49 -11.55 -3.10
CA ASP A 123 -16.68 -12.97 -3.38
C ASP A 123 -15.50 -13.52 -4.20
N ALA A 124 -14.98 -14.68 -3.79
CA ALA A 124 -14.06 -15.44 -4.61
C ALA A 124 -14.79 -16.05 -5.82
N LEU A 125 -14.34 -15.72 -7.03
CA LEU A 125 -14.91 -16.28 -8.28
C LEU A 125 -14.35 -17.66 -8.61
N THR A 126 -13.19 -18.01 -8.05
CA THR A 126 -12.49 -19.27 -8.31
C THR A 126 -11.97 -19.92 -7.04
N TRP A 127 -11.58 -21.19 -7.18
CA TRP A 127 -11.07 -21.99 -6.09
C TRP A 127 -9.54 -21.84 -5.95
N PRO A 128 -9.04 -21.51 -4.74
CA PRO A 128 -7.61 -21.59 -4.44
C PRO A 128 -7.19 -23.06 -4.30
N LEU A 129 -5.93 -23.38 -4.60
CA LEU A 129 -5.48 -24.78 -4.62
C LEU A 129 -5.48 -25.39 -3.21
N VAL A 130 -5.21 -24.59 -2.16
CA VAL A 130 -5.26 -25.07 -0.76
C VAL A 130 -6.65 -25.60 -0.36
N ASN A 131 -7.73 -24.95 -0.82
CA ASN A 131 -9.09 -25.43 -0.54
C ASN A 131 -9.38 -26.73 -1.29
N LEU A 132 -8.88 -26.87 -2.53
CA LEU A 132 -9.03 -28.11 -3.30
C LEU A 132 -8.24 -29.27 -2.68
N ARG A 133 -7.00 -29.02 -2.25
CA ARG A 133 -6.18 -29.98 -1.52
C ARG A 133 -6.91 -30.46 -0.26
N HIS A 134 -7.42 -29.52 0.53
CA HIS A 134 -8.18 -29.84 1.73
C HIS A 134 -9.44 -30.66 1.43
N ALA A 135 -10.22 -30.28 0.39
CA ALA A 135 -11.40 -31.03 -0.02
C ALA A 135 -11.07 -32.46 -0.48
N LEU A 136 -9.93 -32.66 -1.16
CA LEU A 136 -9.45 -33.99 -1.55
C LEU A 136 -9.04 -34.83 -0.32
N ASP A 137 -8.38 -34.23 0.67
CA ASP A 137 -8.02 -34.91 1.92
C ASP A 137 -9.26 -35.31 2.73
N LEU A 138 -10.29 -34.46 2.76
CA LEU A 138 -11.59 -34.79 3.36
C LEU A 138 -12.27 -35.95 2.61
N ALA A 139 -12.24 -35.93 1.27
CA ALA A 139 -12.80 -37.00 0.45
C ALA A 139 -12.08 -38.34 0.68
N ARG A 140 -10.75 -38.30 0.84
CA ARG A 140 -9.96 -39.48 1.21
C ARG A 140 -10.35 -40.05 2.56
N THR A 141 -10.49 -39.16 3.55
CA THR A 141 -10.90 -39.55 4.91
C THR A 141 -12.30 -40.16 4.90
N ALA A 142 -13.18 -39.67 4.03
CA ALA A 142 -14.53 -40.20 3.82
C ALA A 142 -14.59 -41.47 2.93
N GLY A 143 -13.44 -41.96 2.42
CA GLY A 143 -13.36 -43.15 1.57
C GLY A 143 -13.87 -42.95 0.13
N VAL A 144 -14.11 -41.71 -0.29
CA VAL A 144 -14.56 -41.35 -1.65
C VAL A 144 -13.42 -41.43 -2.66
N LEU A 145 -12.20 -41.14 -2.20
CA LEU A 145 -10.97 -41.20 -2.99
C LEU A 145 -9.90 -42.03 -2.28
N ASP A 146 -9.09 -42.74 -3.04
CA ASP A 146 -7.82 -43.26 -2.54
C ASP A 146 -6.68 -42.24 -2.74
N ALA A 147 -5.48 -42.63 -2.35
CA ALA A 147 -4.32 -41.75 -2.40
C ALA A 147 -3.87 -41.40 -3.83
N GLU A 148 -3.97 -42.36 -4.74
CA GLU A 148 -3.51 -42.21 -6.12
C GLU A 148 -4.46 -41.31 -6.90
N ARG A 149 -5.77 -41.55 -6.78
CA ARG A 149 -6.83 -40.72 -7.38
C ARG A 149 -6.75 -39.28 -6.89
N ALA A 150 -6.59 -39.06 -5.58
CA ALA A 150 -6.47 -37.72 -5.02
C ALA A 150 -5.24 -36.96 -5.56
N ALA A 151 -4.09 -37.63 -5.64
CA ALA A 151 -2.87 -37.02 -6.18
C ALA A 151 -3.00 -36.69 -7.68
N GLY A 152 -3.57 -37.61 -8.47
CA GLY A 152 -3.85 -37.40 -9.90
C GLY A 152 -4.80 -36.23 -10.14
N LEU A 153 -5.88 -36.16 -9.37
CA LEU A 153 -6.87 -35.11 -9.48
C LEU A 153 -6.31 -33.75 -9.05
N LEU A 154 -5.55 -33.70 -7.95
CA LEU A 154 -4.87 -32.47 -7.52
C LEU A 154 -3.92 -31.94 -8.61
N LYS A 155 -3.13 -32.81 -9.23
CA LYS A 155 -2.25 -32.45 -10.35
C LYS A 155 -3.03 -31.85 -11.51
N ALA A 156 -4.16 -32.46 -11.88
CA ALA A 156 -5.01 -31.99 -12.97
C ALA A 156 -5.71 -30.64 -12.63
N LEU A 157 -6.12 -30.43 -11.38
CA LEU A 157 -6.72 -29.19 -10.92
C LEU A 157 -5.70 -28.05 -10.84
N ARG A 158 -4.47 -28.34 -10.39
CA ARG A 158 -3.35 -27.37 -10.37
C ARG A 158 -3.03 -26.85 -11.76
N ALA A 159 -3.12 -27.69 -12.79
CA ALA A 159 -2.87 -27.30 -14.18
C ALA A 159 -3.89 -26.28 -14.73
N VAL A 160 -5.04 -26.08 -14.07
CA VAL A 160 -5.99 -25.01 -14.42
C VAL A 160 -5.49 -23.70 -13.84
N TYR A 161 -5.22 -22.73 -14.72
CA TYR A 161 -4.83 -21.37 -14.33
C TYR A 161 -5.84 -20.77 -13.34
N TYR A 162 -5.36 -20.24 -12.21
CA TYR A 162 -6.21 -19.95 -11.05
C TYR A 162 -7.39 -18.97 -11.31
N PRO A 163 -7.32 -17.95 -12.20
CA PRO A 163 -8.47 -17.11 -12.54
C PRO A 163 -9.56 -17.85 -13.33
N GLN A 164 -9.25 -19.04 -13.84
CA GLN A 164 -10.17 -19.90 -14.59
C GLN A 164 -10.64 -21.10 -13.77
N ARG A 165 -10.12 -21.29 -12.54
CA ARG A 165 -10.42 -22.42 -11.65
C ARG A 165 -11.80 -22.29 -10.97
N THR A 166 -12.81 -22.04 -11.77
CA THR A 166 -14.22 -21.96 -11.35
C THR A 166 -14.75 -23.33 -10.93
N TRP A 167 -15.88 -23.37 -10.24
CA TRP A 167 -16.54 -24.65 -9.94
C TRP A 167 -16.90 -25.45 -11.20
N ALA A 168 -17.27 -24.78 -12.29
CA ALA A 168 -17.50 -25.43 -13.58
C ALA A 168 -16.23 -26.11 -14.12
N ALA A 169 -15.09 -25.44 -14.01
CA ALA A 169 -13.79 -26.00 -14.40
C ALA A 169 -13.39 -27.19 -13.51
N VAL A 170 -13.57 -27.09 -12.18
CA VAL A 170 -13.31 -28.20 -11.25
C VAL A 170 -14.12 -29.43 -11.65
N ARG A 171 -15.44 -29.30 -11.85
CA ARG A 171 -16.29 -30.42 -12.31
C ARG A 171 -15.87 -30.98 -13.67
N ALA A 172 -15.43 -30.14 -14.59
CA ALA A 172 -14.95 -30.56 -15.90
C ALA A 172 -13.61 -31.32 -15.82
N VAL A 173 -12.73 -30.97 -14.87
CA VAL A 173 -11.52 -31.74 -14.59
C VAL A 173 -11.88 -33.10 -13.99
N CYS A 174 -12.73 -33.14 -12.96
CA CYS A 174 -13.15 -34.40 -12.34
C CYS A 174 -13.76 -35.37 -13.37
N ARG A 175 -14.64 -34.90 -14.25
CA ARG A 175 -15.21 -35.73 -15.33
C ARG A 175 -14.15 -36.30 -16.28
N ARG A 176 -13.14 -35.50 -16.65
CA ARG A 176 -12.05 -35.95 -17.54
C ARG A 176 -11.13 -36.97 -16.89
N GLN A 177 -10.96 -36.91 -15.58
CA GLN A 177 -10.18 -37.88 -14.81
C GLN A 177 -10.99 -39.12 -14.39
N GLY A 178 -12.29 -39.17 -14.69
CA GLY A 178 -13.17 -40.27 -14.27
C GLY A 178 -13.71 -40.16 -12.83
N ASP A 179 -13.40 -39.07 -12.11
CA ASP A 179 -13.79 -38.85 -10.71
C ASP A 179 -15.09 -38.06 -10.56
N GLY A 180 -16.13 -38.46 -11.30
CA GLY A 180 -17.48 -37.88 -11.17
C GLY A 180 -18.06 -38.03 -9.76
N GLU A 181 -17.69 -39.11 -9.07
CA GLU A 181 -18.07 -39.40 -7.69
C GLU A 181 -17.62 -38.31 -6.71
N PHE A 182 -16.33 -37.91 -6.75
CA PHE A 182 -15.81 -36.82 -5.93
C PHE A 182 -16.53 -35.50 -6.20
N ALA A 183 -16.78 -35.18 -7.47
CA ALA A 183 -17.49 -33.95 -7.82
C ALA A 183 -18.93 -33.93 -7.29
N GLY A 184 -19.63 -35.08 -7.33
CA GLY A 184 -20.96 -35.24 -6.76
C GLY A 184 -20.95 -35.16 -5.23
N TRP A 185 -20.01 -35.84 -4.59
CA TRP A 185 -19.82 -35.80 -3.14
C TRP A 185 -19.56 -34.37 -2.65
N LEU A 186 -18.60 -33.66 -3.26
CA LEU A 186 -18.27 -32.28 -2.88
C LEU A 186 -19.46 -31.33 -3.11
N ALA A 187 -20.24 -31.52 -4.18
CA ALA A 187 -21.46 -30.75 -4.39
C ALA A 187 -22.47 -30.98 -3.27
N GLY A 188 -22.75 -32.25 -2.91
CA GLY A 188 -23.69 -32.60 -1.86
C GLY A 188 -23.27 -32.08 -0.48
N GLN A 189 -21.97 -32.14 -0.15
CA GLN A 189 -21.45 -31.54 1.08
C GLN A 189 -21.66 -30.02 1.11
N ARG A 190 -21.43 -29.34 -0.03
CA ARG A 190 -21.60 -27.88 -0.13
C ARG A 190 -23.05 -27.40 -0.14
N GLU A 191 -23.99 -28.26 -0.53
CA GLU A 191 -25.42 -27.99 -0.39
C GLU A 191 -25.86 -28.00 1.08
N GLN A 192 -25.23 -28.83 1.91
CA GLN A 192 -25.50 -28.91 3.35
C GLN A 192 -24.76 -27.81 4.13
N ASP A 193 -23.49 -27.56 3.78
CA ASP A 193 -22.66 -26.50 4.34
C ASP A 193 -21.93 -25.75 3.22
N ARG A 194 -22.35 -24.51 2.96
CA ARG A 194 -21.75 -23.63 1.94
C ARG A 194 -20.23 -23.50 2.07
N TYR A 195 -19.70 -23.59 3.29
CA TYR A 195 -18.28 -23.41 3.62
C TYR A 195 -17.50 -24.74 3.71
N PHE A 196 -18.12 -25.87 3.39
CA PHE A 196 -17.43 -27.15 3.38
C PHE A 196 -16.21 -27.13 2.45
N GLY A 197 -15.05 -27.52 2.99
CA GLY A 197 -13.76 -27.50 2.27
C GLY A 197 -13.10 -26.12 2.18
N ASP A 198 -13.63 -25.09 2.85
CA ASP A 198 -13.04 -23.75 2.87
C ASP A 198 -11.98 -23.60 3.97
N LEU A 199 -10.78 -24.08 3.65
CA LEU A 199 -9.63 -24.00 4.56
C LEU A 199 -9.20 -22.55 4.80
N LYS A 200 -9.24 -21.70 3.76
CA LYS A 200 -8.95 -20.27 3.90
C LYS A 200 -9.86 -19.62 4.93
N ARG A 201 -11.18 -19.85 4.86
CA ARG A 201 -12.12 -19.34 5.86
C ARG A 201 -11.79 -19.86 7.27
N THR A 202 -11.51 -21.15 7.39
CA THR A 202 -11.19 -21.79 8.69
C THR A 202 -9.97 -21.12 9.35
N ASP A 203 -8.87 -20.98 8.61
CA ASP A 203 -7.64 -20.33 9.09
C ASP A 203 -7.87 -18.85 9.43
N ALA A 204 -8.64 -18.14 8.60
CA ALA A 204 -8.93 -16.73 8.82
C ALA A 204 -9.75 -16.49 10.11
N LEU A 205 -10.77 -17.32 10.36
CA LEU A 205 -11.51 -17.26 11.62
C LEU A 205 -10.64 -17.60 12.84
N ALA A 206 -9.69 -18.54 12.69
CA ALA A 206 -8.74 -18.85 13.75
C ALA A 206 -7.85 -17.64 14.10
N ALA A 207 -7.39 -16.88 13.10
CA ALA A 207 -6.62 -15.66 13.33
C ALA A 207 -7.42 -14.56 14.03
N VAL A 208 -8.68 -14.35 13.62
CA VAL A 208 -9.56 -13.38 14.29
C VAL A 208 -9.79 -13.77 15.75
N ARG A 209 -10.03 -15.06 16.04
CA ARG A 209 -10.14 -15.56 17.42
C ARG A 209 -8.85 -15.38 18.22
N ALA A 210 -7.69 -15.65 17.61
CA ALA A 210 -6.39 -15.46 18.27
C ALA A 210 -6.14 -13.99 18.61
N ALA A 211 -6.55 -13.07 17.73
CA ALA A 211 -6.47 -11.63 17.98
C ALA A 211 -7.38 -11.20 19.14
N LEU A 212 -8.64 -11.65 19.14
CA LEU A 212 -9.62 -11.35 20.20
C LEU A 212 -9.21 -11.96 21.56
N GLY A 213 -8.60 -13.13 21.55
CA GLY A 213 -8.12 -13.81 22.76
C GLY A 213 -6.81 -13.25 23.34
N GLY A 214 -6.18 -12.26 22.71
CA GLY A 214 -4.92 -11.67 23.18
C GLY A 214 -3.69 -12.58 23.08
N ALA A 215 -3.83 -13.78 22.52
CA ALA A 215 -2.75 -14.80 22.46
C ALA A 215 -1.52 -14.37 21.64
N ALA A 216 -1.66 -13.36 20.77
CA ALA A 216 -0.55 -12.80 20.01
C ALA A 216 0.27 -11.74 20.77
N GLN A 217 -0.20 -11.28 21.94
CA GLN A 217 0.52 -10.27 22.75
C GLN A 217 1.52 -10.88 23.75
N THR A 218 1.44 -12.19 24.02
CA THR A 218 2.19 -12.84 25.11
C THR A 218 3.66 -13.13 24.78
N ASP A 219 4.04 -13.25 23.51
CA ASP A 219 5.43 -13.44 23.07
C ASP A 219 5.96 -12.21 22.32
N ARG A 220 5.91 -11.04 22.97
CA ARG A 220 6.71 -9.88 22.51
C ARG A 220 8.18 -10.17 22.78
N VAL A 221 8.79 -11.03 21.96
CA VAL A 221 10.24 -10.97 21.79
C VAL A 221 10.51 -9.59 21.23
N ALA A 222 11.17 -8.75 22.01
CA ALA A 222 11.62 -7.44 21.58
C ALA A 222 12.64 -7.65 20.46
N HIS A 223 12.15 -7.85 19.24
CA HIS A 223 12.98 -7.78 18.06
C HIS A 223 13.50 -6.36 17.99
N ALA A 224 14.83 -6.21 17.96
CA ALA A 224 15.45 -4.92 17.76
C ALA A 224 14.76 -4.25 16.56
N ALA A 225 14.30 -3.00 16.75
CA ALA A 225 13.60 -2.27 15.72
C ALA A 225 14.44 -2.33 14.45
N LEU A 226 13.94 -3.06 13.47
CA LEU A 226 14.61 -3.21 12.20
C LEU A 226 14.50 -1.85 11.49
N VAL A 227 15.53 -1.02 11.62
CA VAL A 227 15.56 0.32 11.04
C VAL A 227 15.83 0.19 9.53
N TRP A 228 14.79 0.38 8.71
CA TRP A 228 14.88 0.30 7.26
C TRP A 228 14.57 1.65 6.58
N GLU A 229 15.42 2.64 6.82
CA GLU A 229 15.29 3.97 6.22
C GLU A 229 15.85 4.00 4.80
N SER A 230 15.08 3.50 3.83
CA SER A 230 15.44 3.55 2.40
C SER A 230 14.68 4.65 1.66
N ALA A 231 15.25 5.17 0.56
CA ALA A 231 14.59 6.16 -0.28
C ALA A 231 13.20 5.68 -0.77
N TYR A 232 13.05 4.38 -1.05
CA TYR A 232 11.76 3.80 -1.42
C TYR A 232 10.77 3.81 -0.26
N PHE A 233 11.22 3.42 0.93
CA PHE A 233 10.38 3.43 2.12
C PHE A 233 9.87 4.83 2.42
N ARG A 234 10.76 5.85 2.39
CA ARG A 234 10.36 7.26 2.55
C ARG A 234 9.33 7.70 1.52
N ARG A 235 9.51 7.34 0.25
CA ARG A 235 8.51 7.65 -0.80
C ARG A 235 7.14 7.05 -0.48
N TRP A 236 7.10 5.82 0.02
CA TRP A 236 5.85 5.15 0.35
C TRP A 236 5.18 5.74 1.60
N SER A 237 5.97 6.01 2.66
CA SER A 237 5.45 6.61 3.88
C SER A 237 4.97 8.03 3.65
N ASN A 238 5.74 8.84 2.92
CA ASN A 238 5.37 10.22 2.57
C ASN A 238 4.04 10.30 1.80
N ALA A 239 3.79 9.34 0.90
CA ALA A 239 2.53 9.27 0.15
C ALA A 239 1.32 8.97 1.05
N ALA A 240 1.55 8.42 2.24
CA ALA A 240 0.50 8.12 3.21
C ALA A 240 0.34 9.21 4.30
N THR A 241 1.35 10.04 4.53
CA THR A 241 1.34 11.09 5.55
C THR A 241 0.25 12.13 5.31
N ARG A 242 -0.55 12.39 6.35
CA ARG A 242 -1.62 13.39 6.35
C ARG A 242 -1.61 14.17 7.65
N GLU A 243 -2.08 15.41 7.57
CA GLU A 243 -2.29 16.24 8.76
C GLU A 243 -3.68 16.86 8.73
N CYS A 244 -4.28 16.96 9.92
CA CYS A 244 -5.49 17.75 10.13
C CYS A 244 -5.09 19.18 10.48
N VAL A 245 -5.32 20.13 9.58
CA VAL A 245 -4.94 21.53 9.73
C VAL A 245 -6.06 22.43 9.20
N ASP A 246 -6.43 23.47 9.96
CA ASP A 246 -7.58 24.35 9.68
C ASP A 246 -8.90 23.58 9.40
N GLY A 247 -9.07 22.41 10.02
CA GLY A 247 -10.24 21.53 9.81
C GLY A 247 -10.23 20.74 8.50
N LEU A 248 -9.12 20.77 7.75
CA LEU A 248 -8.92 20.02 6.52
C LEU A 248 -7.95 18.85 6.78
N VAL A 249 -8.26 17.68 6.23
CA VAL A 249 -7.32 16.54 6.22
C VAL A 249 -6.59 16.55 4.88
N LEU A 250 -5.33 16.96 4.89
CA LEU A 250 -4.52 17.15 3.69
C LEU A 250 -3.32 16.21 3.68
N PHE A 251 -2.95 15.72 2.50
CA PHE A 251 -1.67 15.02 2.34
C PHE A 251 -0.52 16.00 2.49
N THR A 252 0.45 15.67 3.34
CA THR A 252 1.62 16.54 3.57
C THR A 252 2.46 16.68 2.29
N GLU A 253 2.51 15.65 1.45
CA GLU A 253 3.19 15.73 0.15
C GLU A 253 2.52 16.75 -0.79
N ASP A 254 1.18 16.79 -0.85
CA ASP A 254 0.48 17.74 -1.72
C ASP A 254 0.66 19.19 -1.24
N ARG A 255 0.71 19.41 0.09
CA ARG A 255 1.05 20.71 0.69
C ARG A 255 2.45 21.14 0.31
N LEU A 256 3.43 20.25 0.47
CA LEU A 256 4.82 20.52 0.10
C LEU A 256 4.95 20.84 -1.38
N VAL A 257 4.36 20.02 -2.25
CA VAL A 257 4.40 20.21 -3.71
C VAL A 257 3.75 21.53 -4.11
N TYR A 258 2.63 21.91 -3.47
CA TYR A 258 2.00 23.20 -3.70
C TYR A 258 2.93 24.36 -3.33
N GLN A 259 3.58 24.30 -2.16
CA GLN A 259 4.55 25.33 -1.74
C GLN A 259 5.77 25.37 -2.66
N GLN A 260 6.32 24.22 -3.06
CA GLN A 260 7.41 24.13 -4.03
C GLN A 260 7.08 24.82 -5.35
N VAL A 261 5.82 24.77 -5.80
CA VAL A 261 5.40 25.37 -7.06
C VAL A 261 5.01 26.84 -6.91
N PHE A 262 4.19 27.19 -5.93
CA PHE A 262 3.52 28.49 -5.87
C PHE A 262 4.11 29.49 -4.88
N ASP A 263 4.87 29.05 -3.85
CA ASP A 263 5.49 29.99 -2.91
C ASP A 263 6.76 30.60 -3.55
N PRO A 264 6.82 31.93 -3.78
CA PRO A 264 8.00 32.59 -4.32
C PRO A 264 9.22 32.48 -3.38
N ALA A 265 8.99 32.38 -2.06
CA ALA A 265 10.03 32.30 -1.03
C ALA A 265 10.49 30.86 -0.75
N PHE A 266 9.97 29.85 -1.47
CA PHE A 266 10.30 28.46 -1.19
C PHE A 266 11.80 28.14 -1.34
N ARG A 267 12.52 28.91 -2.16
CA ARG A 267 13.98 28.81 -2.34
C ARG A 267 14.72 28.96 -1.01
N ASP A 268 14.29 29.94 -0.22
CA ASP A 268 14.89 30.24 1.09
C ASP A 268 14.55 29.14 2.10
N ARG A 269 13.34 28.56 2.03
CA ARG A 269 12.95 27.41 2.87
C ARG A 269 13.76 26.17 2.53
N TRP A 270 13.99 25.91 1.26
CA TRP A 270 14.81 24.78 0.81
C TRP A 270 16.26 24.95 1.29
N ALA A 271 16.83 26.15 1.16
CA ALA A 271 18.16 26.46 1.68
C ALA A 271 18.22 26.27 3.22
N ALA A 272 17.22 26.75 3.95
CA ALA A 272 17.13 26.55 5.41
C ALA A 272 17.00 25.07 5.80
N TYR A 273 16.26 24.28 5.03
CA TYR A 273 16.16 22.83 5.22
C TYR A 273 17.48 22.11 4.96
N LEU A 274 18.22 22.47 3.90
CA LEU A 274 19.56 21.93 3.66
C LEU A 274 20.56 22.32 4.78
N GLU A 275 20.48 23.55 5.28
CA GLU A 275 21.27 24.00 6.43
C GLU A 275 20.94 23.17 7.68
N HIS A 276 19.66 22.96 7.96
CA HIS A 276 19.21 22.11 9.07
C HIS A 276 19.77 20.68 8.98
N LEU A 277 19.69 20.04 7.80
CA LEU A 277 20.27 18.71 7.60
C LEU A 277 21.80 18.70 7.71
N SER A 278 22.47 19.78 7.32
CA SER A 278 23.93 19.89 7.48
C SER A 278 24.34 19.91 8.96
N TRP A 279 23.50 20.43 9.85
CA TRP A 279 23.70 20.38 11.30
C TRP A 279 23.30 19.04 11.93
N GLN A 280 22.50 18.23 11.24
CA GLN A 280 22.00 16.94 11.74
C GLN A 280 22.25 15.80 10.74
N PRO A 281 23.53 15.39 10.55
CA PRO A 281 23.86 14.32 9.61
C PRO A 281 23.17 13.00 10.00
N ALA A 282 22.56 12.33 9.01
CA ALA A 282 21.86 11.07 9.22
C ALA A 282 22.79 9.91 9.66
N ASP A 283 24.10 10.04 9.46
CA ASP A 283 25.11 9.07 9.87
C ASP A 283 25.63 9.29 11.31
N GLY A 284 25.09 10.28 12.03
CA GLY A 284 25.53 10.64 13.37
C GLY A 284 26.87 11.38 13.42
N GLY A 285 27.40 11.81 12.27
CA GLY A 285 28.60 12.64 12.18
C GLY A 285 28.39 14.05 12.76
N PRO A 286 29.47 14.85 12.88
CA PRO A 286 29.37 16.21 13.39
C PRO A 286 28.57 17.11 12.44
N GLY A 287 27.62 17.84 13.02
CA GLY A 287 26.92 18.94 12.35
C GLY A 287 27.87 20.09 12.03
N MET A 288 27.66 20.75 10.90
CA MET A 288 28.43 21.94 10.50
C MET A 288 27.61 22.84 9.57
N PRO A 289 28.01 24.11 9.36
CA PRO A 289 27.35 24.99 8.40
C PRO A 289 27.32 24.39 7.00
N LEU A 290 26.22 24.58 6.24
CA LEU A 290 26.09 24.04 4.88
C LEU A 290 27.20 24.53 3.96
N ALA A 291 27.60 25.80 4.09
CA ALA A 291 28.69 26.37 3.32
C ALA A 291 30.02 25.62 3.55
N GLN A 292 30.31 25.22 4.79
CA GLN A 292 31.49 24.44 5.12
C GLN A 292 31.38 23.03 4.54
N ARG A 293 30.22 22.39 4.65
CA ARG A 293 29.97 21.07 4.07
C ARG A 293 30.11 21.09 2.55
N LEU A 294 29.55 22.10 1.88
CA LEU A 294 29.64 22.28 0.44
C LEU A 294 31.09 22.46 -0.03
N ALA A 295 31.90 23.21 0.72
CA ALA A 295 33.31 23.42 0.41
C ALA A 295 34.16 22.13 0.54
N GLN A 296 33.73 21.16 1.36
CA GLN A 296 34.41 19.87 1.49
C GLN A 296 34.16 18.94 0.30
N VAL A 297 33.00 19.05 -0.35
CA VAL A 297 32.57 18.14 -1.42
C VAL A 297 32.60 18.76 -2.81
N SER A 298 32.68 20.09 -2.89
CA SER A 298 32.78 20.84 -4.14
C SER A 298 33.95 21.81 -4.05
N ALA A 299 34.64 22.03 -5.16
CA ALA A 299 35.65 23.10 -5.28
C ALA A 299 35.00 24.51 -5.36
N GLY A 300 33.80 24.69 -4.80
CA GLY A 300 33.04 25.95 -4.80
C GLY A 300 32.30 26.28 -6.11
N GLY A 301 32.26 25.35 -7.07
CA GLY A 301 31.69 25.60 -8.40
C GLY A 301 30.17 25.44 -8.53
N LEU A 302 29.50 24.81 -7.55
CA LEU A 302 28.06 24.52 -7.59
C LEU A 302 27.38 24.97 -6.30
N PRO A 303 26.15 25.53 -6.37
CA PRO A 303 25.37 25.85 -5.18
C PRO A 303 24.88 24.57 -4.48
N ALA A 304 24.52 24.71 -3.20
CA ALA A 304 24.15 23.58 -2.35
C ALA A 304 22.93 22.80 -2.88
N ASP A 305 21.94 23.48 -3.44
CA ASP A 305 20.72 22.88 -4.00
C ASP A 305 20.99 21.98 -5.21
N ARG A 306 22.10 22.21 -5.94
CA ARG A 306 22.57 21.37 -7.06
C ARG A 306 23.49 20.23 -6.64
N MET A 307 24.03 20.29 -5.43
CA MET A 307 24.95 19.28 -4.90
C MET A 307 24.23 18.27 -4.00
N PHE A 308 23.27 18.74 -3.20
CA PHE A 308 22.59 17.95 -2.19
C PHE A 308 21.11 17.77 -2.53
N HIS A 309 20.72 16.51 -2.75
CA HIS A 309 19.34 16.12 -3.06
C HIS A 309 18.82 15.10 -2.03
N PRO A 310 18.65 15.51 -0.75
CA PRO A 310 18.18 14.61 0.28
C PRO A 310 16.76 14.12 0.00
N VAL A 311 16.49 12.85 0.32
CA VAL A 311 15.12 12.34 0.30
C VAL A 311 14.39 12.84 1.54
N ILE A 312 13.45 13.76 1.34
CA ILE A 312 12.63 14.35 2.40
C ILE A 312 11.86 13.24 3.13
N ASP A 313 11.84 13.32 4.46
CA ASP A 313 10.98 12.50 5.32
C ASP A 313 9.83 13.35 5.84
N LEU A 314 8.62 13.13 5.32
CA LEU A 314 7.44 13.91 5.73
C LEU A 314 6.85 13.43 7.06
N ARG A 315 7.42 12.40 7.68
CA ARG A 315 7.08 11.99 9.05
C ARG A 315 7.84 12.80 10.10
N ASP A 316 8.91 13.48 9.71
CA ASP A 316 9.69 14.34 10.60
C ASP A 316 9.01 15.71 10.72
N GLU A 317 8.42 15.96 11.89
CA GLU A 317 7.72 17.19 12.20
C GLU A 317 8.62 18.43 12.05
N GLN A 318 9.92 18.34 12.34
CA GLN A 318 10.84 19.48 12.21
C GLN A 318 11.11 19.80 10.74
N ALA A 319 11.36 18.77 9.93
CA ALA A 319 11.54 18.91 8.49
C ALA A 319 10.28 19.53 7.84
N VAL A 320 9.10 19.02 8.19
CA VAL A 320 7.81 19.53 7.68
C VAL A 320 7.58 20.97 8.13
N ALA A 321 7.84 21.30 9.40
CA ALA A 321 7.67 22.65 9.92
C ALA A 321 8.55 23.67 9.18
N LEU A 322 9.81 23.31 8.85
CA LEU A 322 10.71 24.18 8.08
C LEU A 322 10.22 24.37 6.64
N LEU A 323 9.88 23.27 5.96
CA LEU A 323 9.48 23.30 4.56
C LEU A 323 8.12 23.98 4.34
N LEU A 324 7.21 23.89 5.31
CA LEU A 324 5.87 24.50 5.26
C LEU A 324 5.75 25.78 6.09
N ALA A 325 6.86 26.38 6.54
CA ALA A 325 6.87 27.48 7.52
C ALA A 325 6.09 28.75 7.12
N GLY A 326 5.68 28.91 5.86
CA GLY A 326 4.88 30.04 5.41
C GLY A 326 3.75 29.62 4.49
N GLU A 327 3.34 28.35 4.61
CA GLU A 327 2.04 27.93 4.16
C GLU A 327 0.95 28.74 4.88
N THR A 328 0.08 29.36 4.10
CA THR A 328 -1.06 30.12 4.60
C THR A 328 -2.33 29.28 4.61
N ALA A 329 -3.36 29.74 5.35
CA ALA A 329 -4.68 29.14 5.29
C ALA A 329 -5.31 29.20 3.89
N ALA A 330 -4.92 30.17 3.05
CA ALA A 330 -5.37 30.25 1.66
C ALA A 330 -4.74 29.14 0.81
N ASP A 331 -3.45 28.86 1.01
CA ASP A 331 -2.75 27.77 0.33
C ASP A 331 -3.36 26.43 0.70
N ARG A 332 -3.63 26.18 1.99
CA ARG A 332 -4.30 24.95 2.43
C ARG A 332 -5.65 24.73 1.77
N ARG A 333 -6.44 25.80 1.63
CA ARG A 333 -7.71 25.75 0.87
C ARG A 333 -7.47 25.49 -0.61
N ALA A 334 -6.38 26.01 -1.20
CA ALA A 334 -6.04 25.75 -2.59
C ALA A 334 -5.60 24.29 -2.80
N VAL A 335 -4.76 23.74 -1.92
CA VAL A 335 -4.37 22.32 -1.91
C VAL A 335 -5.61 21.43 -1.88
N ALA A 336 -6.58 21.72 -0.99
CA ALA A 336 -7.84 20.99 -0.95
C ALA A 336 -8.60 21.03 -2.29
N ARG A 337 -8.76 22.23 -2.88
CA ARG A 337 -9.41 22.38 -4.20
C ARG A 337 -8.70 21.62 -5.31
N TYR A 338 -7.37 21.66 -5.34
CA TYR A 338 -6.57 20.97 -6.36
C TYR A 338 -6.67 19.45 -6.20
N ALA A 339 -6.71 18.95 -4.97
CA ALA A 339 -6.97 17.54 -4.69
C ALA A 339 -8.36 17.11 -5.16
N ASP A 340 -9.39 17.92 -4.90
CA ASP A 340 -10.76 17.65 -5.36
C ASP A 340 -10.87 17.64 -6.89
N ALA A 341 -10.24 18.61 -7.58
CA ALA A 341 -10.18 18.65 -9.04
C ALA A 341 -9.49 17.41 -9.62
N LEU A 342 -8.40 16.94 -8.99
CA LEU A 342 -7.71 15.72 -9.40
C LEU A 342 -8.58 14.47 -9.20
N VAL A 343 -9.29 14.37 -8.08
CA VAL A 343 -10.25 13.28 -7.83
C VAL A 343 -11.39 13.31 -8.85
N TRP A 344 -11.91 14.49 -9.14
CA TRP A 344 -12.96 14.67 -10.14
C TRP A 344 -12.48 14.23 -11.54
N ALA A 345 -11.28 14.64 -11.95
CA ALA A 345 -10.69 14.25 -13.23
C ALA A 345 -10.51 12.73 -13.35
N ARG A 346 -10.09 12.05 -12.28
CA ARG A 346 -9.98 10.57 -12.23
C ARG A 346 -11.34 9.88 -12.36
N ARG A 347 -12.40 10.48 -11.79
CA ARG A 347 -13.76 9.92 -11.84
C ARG A 347 -14.45 10.17 -13.18
N SER A 348 -14.27 11.35 -13.75
CA SER A 348 -14.94 11.76 -15.00
C SER A 348 -14.30 11.16 -16.25
N ARG A 349 -13.05 10.67 -16.16
CA ARG A 349 -12.29 10.15 -17.30
C ARG A 349 -11.71 8.76 -16.98
N PRO A 350 -12.36 7.66 -17.39
CA PRO A 350 -11.84 6.31 -17.19
C PRO A 350 -10.41 6.16 -17.72
N GLY A 351 -9.53 5.59 -16.90
CA GLY A 351 -8.11 5.41 -17.25
C GLY A 351 -7.23 6.65 -17.06
N PHE A 352 -7.78 7.78 -16.61
CA PHE A 352 -6.97 8.96 -16.30
C PHE A 352 -6.05 8.70 -15.10
N SER A 353 -4.77 8.97 -15.31
CA SER A 353 -3.73 9.06 -14.29
C SER A 353 -2.97 10.37 -14.46
N THR A 354 -2.22 10.79 -13.43
CA THR A 354 -1.36 11.96 -13.56
C THR A 354 -0.30 11.79 -14.65
N SER A 355 0.12 10.56 -14.95
CA SER A 355 1.05 10.28 -16.06
C SER A 355 0.45 10.57 -17.44
N ALA A 356 -0.89 10.59 -17.56
CA ALA A 356 -1.58 10.96 -18.80
C ALA A 356 -1.57 12.48 -19.07
N VAL A 357 -1.25 13.30 -18.06
CA VAL A 357 -1.03 14.74 -18.27
C VAL A 357 0.25 14.91 -19.09
N ARG A 358 0.15 15.64 -20.19
CA ARG A 358 1.28 15.95 -21.08
C ARG A 358 2.33 16.79 -20.34
N ASP A 359 3.60 16.47 -20.55
CA ASP A 359 4.74 17.16 -19.95
C ASP A 359 4.73 18.65 -20.31
N GLU A 360 4.35 18.99 -21.54
CA GLU A 360 4.28 20.38 -22.01
C GLU A 360 3.35 21.25 -21.16
N VAL A 361 2.17 20.72 -20.77
CA VAL A 361 1.19 21.49 -19.98
C VAL A 361 1.71 21.79 -18.58
N ALA A 362 2.38 20.81 -17.95
CA ALA A 362 3.00 21.01 -16.65
C ALA A 362 4.22 21.93 -16.74
N CYS A 363 4.99 21.87 -17.83
CA CYS A 363 6.10 22.77 -18.10
C CYS A 363 5.63 24.22 -18.25
N GLU A 364 4.59 24.47 -19.07
CA GLU A 364 4.00 25.80 -19.26
C GLU A 364 3.47 26.40 -17.95
N LEU A 365 2.83 25.58 -17.10
CA LEU A 365 2.41 25.98 -15.76
C LEU A 365 3.62 26.47 -14.95
N LEU A 366 4.69 25.68 -14.88
CA LEU A 366 5.86 26.00 -14.05
C LEU A 366 6.58 27.25 -14.56
N LEU A 367 6.83 27.37 -15.86
CA LEU A 367 7.46 28.55 -16.45
C LEU A 367 6.63 29.82 -16.19
N ARG A 368 5.29 29.73 -16.28
CA ARG A 368 4.38 30.84 -15.99
C ARG A 368 4.39 31.23 -14.51
N VAL A 369 4.34 30.26 -13.60
CA VAL A 369 4.31 30.50 -12.15
C VAL A 369 5.64 31.04 -11.65
N TRP A 370 6.76 30.46 -12.12
CA TRP A 370 8.10 30.84 -11.68
C TRP A 370 8.66 32.08 -12.41
N GLN A 371 8.01 32.51 -13.49
CA GLN A 371 8.42 33.65 -14.31
C GLN A 371 9.90 33.56 -14.75
N CYS A 372 10.33 32.36 -15.14
CA CYS A 372 11.71 32.08 -15.54
C CYS A 372 11.77 31.61 -16.99
N HIS A 373 12.96 31.72 -17.60
CA HIS A 373 13.19 31.19 -18.95
C HIS A 373 13.59 29.71 -18.91
N GLU A 374 13.40 28.98 -20.03
CA GLU A 374 13.77 27.56 -20.14
C GLU A 374 15.23 27.27 -19.73
N ARG A 375 16.15 28.21 -19.99
CA ARG A 375 17.57 28.08 -19.62
C ARG A 375 17.82 28.10 -18.11
N GLU A 376 16.91 28.70 -17.35
CA GLU A 376 16.99 28.84 -15.89
C GLU A 376 16.14 27.79 -15.17
N PHE A 377 15.28 27.08 -15.91
CA PHE A 377 14.27 26.19 -15.36
C PHE A 377 14.87 25.09 -14.48
N ASP A 378 15.98 24.49 -14.90
CA ASP A 378 16.67 23.47 -14.11
C ASP A 378 17.26 24.03 -12.81
N ALA A 379 17.79 25.26 -12.85
CA ALA A 379 18.26 25.96 -11.66
C ALA A 379 17.12 26.23 -10.68
N GLU A 380 15.99 26.71 -11.19
CA GLU A 380 14.80 27.01 -10.39
C GLU A 380 14.21 25.74 -9.77
N ALA A 381 14.16 24.65 -10.52
CA ALA A 381 13.72 23.35 -10.02
C ALA A 381 14.63 22.85 -8.88
N SER A 382 15.96 22.94 -9.06
CA SER A 382 16.93 22.56 -8.02
C SER A 382 16.78 23.41 -6.75
N ALA A 383 16.71 24.73 -6.90
CA ALA A 383 16.55 25.69 -5.80
C ALA A 383 15.24 25.48 -5.01
N ARG A 384 14.24 24.84 -5.61
CA ARG A 384 12.96 24.47 -4.96
C ARG A 384 12.94 23.03 -4.44
N GLY A 385 14.06 22.32 -4.45
CA GLY A 385 14.18 20.93 -3.98
C GLY A 385 13.55 19.89 -4.90
N LEU A 386 13.33 20.24 -6.18
CA LEU A 386 12.79 19.34 -7.19
C LEU A 386 13.89 18.67 -8.02
N VAL A 387 15.16 18.89 -7.69
CA VAL A 387 16.36 18.31 -8.33
C VAL A 387 16.62 18.85 -9.74
N CYS A 388 15.71 18.59 -10.68
CA CYS A 388 15.83 18.96 -12.08
C CYS A 388 14.46 19.28 -12.70
N GLN A 389 14.48 19.84 -13.91
CA GLN A 389 13.26 20.17 -14.66
C GLN A 389 12.34 18.96 -14.89
N GLU A 390 12.86 17.78 -15.22
CA GLU A 390 12.01 16.61 -15.51
C GLU A 390 11.23 16.20 -14.25
N ARG A 391 11.91 16.24 -13.10
CA ARG A 391 11.28 15.90 -11.83
C ARG A 391 10.27 16.96 -11.40
N ALA A 392 10.55 18.25 -11.62
CA ALA A 392 9.59 19.33 -11.40
C ALA A 392 8.32 19.14 -12.23
N VAL A 393 8.46 18.84 -13.53
CA VAL A 393 7.34 18.54 -14.43
C VAL A 393 6.52 17.37 -13.92
N GLN A 394 7.15 16.22 -13.61
CA GLN A 394 6.41 15.04 -13.14
C GLN A 394 5.65 15.28 -11.83
N VAL A 395 6.22 16.08 -10.92
CA VAL A 395 5.57 16.46 -9.67
C VAL A 395 4.39 17.40 -9.94
N ALA A 396 4.56 18.42 -10.78
CA ALA A 396 3.55 19.43 -11.07
C ALA A 396 2.31 18.89 -11.82
N LYS A 397 2.43 17.78 -12.55
CA LYS A 397 1.30 17.13 -13.25
C LYS A 397 0.07 16.89 -12.35
N ARG A 398 0.27 16.63 -11.05
CA ARG A 398 -0.85 16.43 -10.10
C ARG A 398 -1.66 17.71 -9.86
N LEU A 399 -1.05 18.88 -10.06
CA LEU A 399 -1.65 20.19 -9.84
C LEU A 399 -2.39 20.72 -11.08
N VAL A 400 -2.09 20.18 -12.27
CA VAL A 400 -2.62 20.69 -13.55
C VAL A 400 -4.16 20.74 -13.59
N PRO A 401 -4.92 19.72 -13.15
CA PRO A 401 -6.39 19.82 -13.15
C PRO A 401 -6.91 21.01 -12.35
N GLY A 402 -6.38 21.23 -11.14
CA GLY A 402 -6.77 22.36 -10.29
C GLY A 402 -6.35 23.71 -10.87
N PHE A 403 -5.14 23.78 -11.45
CA PHE A 403 -4.63 25.01 -12.07
C PHE A 403 -5.45 25.45 -13.29
N LEU A 404 -5.88 24.51 -14.14
CA LEU A 404 -6.72 24.81 -15.29
C LEU A 404 -8.09 25.34 -14.85
N GLU A 405 -8.74 24.71 -13.88
CA GLU A 405 -10.01 25.19 -13.31
C GLU A 405 -9.89 26.61 -12.71
N GLU A 406 -8.79 26.90 -12.04
CA GLU A 406 -8.53 28.23 -11.45
C GLU A 406 -8.30 29.31 -12.52
N THR A 407 -7.62 28.94 -13.61
CA THR A 407 -7.36 29.85 -14.74
C THR A 407 -8.65 30.17 -15.49
N GLU A 408 -9.46 29.15 -15.82
CA GLU A 408 -10.76 29.31 -16.50
C GLU A 408 -11.75 30.19 -15.70
N ARG A 409 -11.79 30.02 -14.37
CA ARG A 409 -12.62 30.86 -13.48
C ARG A 409 -12.19 32.33 -13.47
N THR A 410 -10.88 32.55 -13.44
CA THR A 410 -10.29 33.90 -13.42
C THR A 410 -10.55 34.63 -14.75
N GLU A 411 -10.51 33.92 -15.88
CA GLU A 411 -10.85 34.47 -17.20
C GLU A 411 -12.35 34.78 -17.31
N THR A 412 -13.21 33.90 -16.82
CA THR A 412 -14.68 34.10 -16.84
C THR A 412 -15.12 35.30 -15.99
N THR A 413 -14.45 35.55 -14.86
CA THR A 413 -14.75 36.69 -13.96
C THR A 413 -14.19 38.02 -14.49
N ARG A 414 -13.26 38.01 -15.44
CA ARG A 414 -12.73 39.22 -16.10
C ARG A 414 -13.56 39.65 -17.33
N VAL A 415 -14.40 38.76 -17.86
CA VAL A 415 -15.17 38.99 -19.10
C VAL A 415 -16.64 39.34 -18.83
N GLY A 416 -17.14 39.10 -17.61
CA GLY A 416 -18.47 39.54 -17.15
C GLY A 416 -18.37 40.72 -16.21
#